data_AF-A0A1B6IJ92-F1
#
_entry.id   AF-A0A1B6IJ92-F1
#
_cell.length_a   1.000
_cell.length_b   1.000
_cell.length_c   1.000
_cell.angle_alpha   90.00
_cell.angle_beta   90.00
_cell.angle_gamma   90.00
#
_symmetry.space_group_name_H-M   'P 1'
#
loop_
_entity.id
_entity.type
_entity.pdbx_description
1 polymer ?
#
loop_
_entity_poly.entity_id
_entity_poly.type
_entity_poly.pdbx_seq_one_letter_code
_entity_poly.pdbx_strand_id
1 'polypeptide(L)'
;FFDIRVRHYANAFALHHAFVYLHVNFDDFLDSVSNFLRSNPSETVLFRLKEEYDSEGNSRSIAETLQWYLYKHQGTYLRTNNRDINLGSARGKFIILSDNYQFDSFGLQYGQSNIQDNYNL
;
A
#
# COMPACT_ATOMS: atom_id res chain seq x y z
N PHE A 1 6.35 9.86 -0.79
CA PHE A 1 6.29 8.52 -1.38
C PHE A 1 6.83 7.52 -0.37
N PHE A 2 6.25 6.33 -0.25
CA PHE A 2 6.74 5.27 0.64
C PHE A 2 6.90 3.94 -0.12
N ASP A 3 7.92 3.15 0.23
CA ASP A 3 8.07 1.76 -0.21
C ASP A 3 7.67 0.84 0.94
N ILE A 4 6.48 0.23 0.84
CA ILE A 4 5.90 -0.59 1.90
C ILE A 4 5.94 -2.05 1.48
N ARG A 5 6.69 -2.83 2.23
CA ARG A 5 6.89 -4.25 1.99
C ARG A 5 6.33 -5.04 3.15
N VAL A 6 5.41 -5.95 2.87
CA VAL A 6 4.63 -6.64 3.90
C VAL A 6 4.79 -8.14 3.81
N ARG A 7 4.76 -8.80 4.96
CA ARG A 7 4.47 -10.22 5.08
C ARG A 7 3.01 -10.38 5.47
N HIS A 8 2.32 -11.31 4.82
CA HIS A 8 0.96 -11.68 5.21
C HIS A 8 0.99 -12.83 6.23
N TYR A 9 0.79 -12.48 7.50
CA TYR A 9 0.95 -13.39 8.63
C TYR A 9 -0.27 -13.33 9.54
N ALA A 10 -0.86 -14.48 9.86
CA ALA A 10 -2.01 -14.59 10.77
C ALA A 10 -3.15 -13.61 10.41
N ASN A 11 -3.49 -13.54 9.11
CA ASN A 11 -4.45 -12.62 8.51
C ASN A 11 -4.08 -11.13 8.59
N ALA A 12 -2.88 -10.75 9.00
CA ALA A 12 -2.45 -9.36 9.09
C ALA A 12 -1.26 -9.07 8.17
N PHE A 13 -1.02 -7.80 7.87
CA PHE A 13 0.17 -7.35 7.19
C PHE A 13 1.15 -6.76 8.19
N ALA A 14 2.32 -7.38 8.30
CA ALA A 14 3.46 -6.93 9.09
C ALA A 14 4.51 -6.34 8.15
N LEU A 15 5.09 -5.17 8.47
CA LEU A 15 6.13 -4.58 7.62
C LEU A 15 7.44 -5.34 7.81
N HIS A 16 8.08 -5.66 6.69
CA HIS A 16 9.22 -6.56 6.64
C HIS A 16 10.36 -6.00 5.79
N HIS A 17 11.57 -6.43 6.12
CA HIS A 17 12.73 -6.38 5.24
C HIS A 17 13.28 -7.80 5.10
N ALA A 18 13.04 -8.43 3.94
CA ALA A 18 13.14 -9.89 3.82
C ALA A 18 12.40 -10.61 4.97
N PHE A 19 13.06 -11.52 5.68
CA PHE A 19 12.48 -12.26 6.80
C PHE A 19 12.37 -11.45 8.11
N VAL A 20 12.93 -10.24 8.16
CA VAL A 20 13.01 -9.43 9.40
C VAL A 20 11.75 -8.58 9.56
N TYR A 21 11.01 -8.80 10.66
CA TYR A 21 9.91 -7.93 11.07
C TYR A 21 10.43 -6.58 11.55
N LEU A 22 9.89 -5.49 11.02
CA LEU A 22 10.31 -4.12 11.33
C LEU A 22 9.62 -3.52 12.57
N HIS A 23 8.90 -4.33 13.35
CA HIS A 23 8.14 -3.88 14.52
C HIS A 23 7.05 -2.83 14.20
N VAL A 24 6.52 -2.86 12.96
CA VAL A 24 5.44 -1.98 12.50
C VAL A 24 4.43 -2.82 11.72
N ASN A 25 3.13 -2.63 11.98
CA ASN A 25 2.08 -3.28 11.20
C ASN A 25 1.49 -2.32 10.16
N PHE A 26 0.85 -2.88 9.14
CA PHE A 26 0.25 -2.09 8.08
C PHE A 26 -0.95 -1.24 8.54
N ASP A 27 -1.69 -1.69 9.57
CA ASP A 27 -2.75 -0.88 10.20
C ASP A 27 -2.16 0.42 10.77
N ASP A 28 -1.03 0.33 11.50
CA ASP A 28 -0.34 1.49 12.09
C ASP A 28 0.12 2.48 11.00
N PHE A 29 0.63 1.96 9.89
CA PHE A 29 1.03 2.75 8.73
C PHE A 29 -0.17 3.47 8.10
N LEU A 30 -1.27 2.76 7.83
CA LEU A 30 -2.46 3.35 7.22
C LEU A 30 -3.13 4.37 8.15
N ASP A 31 -3.18 4.11 9.45
CA ASP A 31 -3.66 5.08 10.44
C ASP A 31 -2.83 6.36 10.40
N SER A 32 -1.50 6.22 10.37
CA SER A 32 -0.58 7.36 10.26
C SER A 32 -0.80 8.16 8.98
N VAL A 33 -0.96 7.48 7.84
CA VAL A 33 -1.25 8.12 6.54
C VAL A 33 -2.60 8.82 6.55
N SER A 34 -3.66 8.18 7.05
CA SER A 34 -4.99 8.78 7.14
C SER A 34 -4.99 10.01 8.06
N ASN A 35 -4.30 9.95 9.19
CA ASN A 35 -4.21 11.08 10.12
C ASN A 35 -3.40 12.25 9.52
N PHE A 36 -2.31 11.94 8.82
CA PHE A 36 -1.55 12.94 8.08
C PHE A 36 -2.42 13.65 7.02
N LEU A 37 -3.16 12.90 6.20
CA LEU A 37 -4.00 13.46 5.14
C LEU A 37 -5.19 14.25 5.68
N ARG A 38 -5.79 13.85 6.81
CA ARG A 38 -6.83 14.63 7.49
C ARG A 38 -6.29 15.95 8.03
N SER A 39 -5.07 15.95 8.55
CA SER A 39 -4.42 17.15 9.11
C SER A 39 -3.87 18.06 8.01
N ASN A 40 -3.57 17.50 6.83
CA ASN A 40 -2.97 18.20 5.69
C ASN A 40 -3.76 17.89 4.40
N PRO A 41 -5.00 18.39 4.26
CA PRO A 41 -5.91 18.00 3.18
C PRO A 41 -5.46 18.41 1.76
N SER A 42 -4.44 19.27 1.64
CA SER A 42 -3.81 19.60 0.36
C SER A 42 -2.82 18.55 -0.14
N GLU A 43 -2.38 17.64 0.74
CA GLU A 43 -1.36 16.66 0.43
C GLU A 43 -1.97 15.38 -0.18
N THR A 44 -1.10 14.57 -0.77
CA THR A 44 -1.44 13.21 -1.21
C THR A 44 -0.29 12.27 -0.85
N VAL A 45 -0.60 11.00 -0.57
CA VAL A 45 0.40 9.98 -0.28
C VAL A 45 0.38 8.91 -1.35
N LEU A 46 1.50 8.73 -2.03
CA LEU A 46 1.72 7.58 -2.92
C LEU A 46 2.59 6.56 -2.19
N PHE A 47 2.20 5.28 -2.19
CA PHE A 47 3.07 4.21 -1.69
C PHE A 47 3.05 2.96 -2.58
N ARG A 48 4.22 2.33 -2.74
CA ARG A 48 4.34 0.98 -3.31
C ARG A 48 3.95 -0.03 -2.24
N LEU A 49 3.16 -1.03 -2.61
CA LEU A 49 2.82 -2.16 -1.76
C LEU A 49 3.31 -3.46 -2.40
N LYS A 50 4.25 -4.12 -1.74
CA LYS A 50 4.90 -5.35 -2.20
C LYS A 50 4.78 -6.45 -1.13
N GLU A 51 4.57 -7.69 -1.55
CA GLU A 51 4.74 -8.85 -0.65
C GLU A 51 6.24 -9.20 -0.54
N GLU A 52 6.76 -9.26 0.68
CA GLU A 52 8.21 -9.35 0.95
C GLU A 52 8.67 -10.75 1.36
N TYR A 53 7.81 -11.54 2.00
CA TYR A 53 8.17 -12.82 2.58
C TYR A 53 6.97 -13.77 2.63
N ASP A 54 7.26 -15.06 2.80
CA ASP A 54 6.28 -16.13 2.72
C ASP A 54 5.11 -15.93 3.69
N SER A 55 3.92 -15.99 3.10
CA SER A 55 2.63 -15.96 3.79
C SER A 55 2.50 -17.16 4.75
N GLU A 56 2.01 -16.94 5.98
CA GLU A 56 1.84 -18.03 6.97
C GLU A 56 0.63 -17.80 7.89
N GLY A 57 -0.09 -18.88 8.21
CA GLY A 57 -1.17 -18.85 9.22
C GLY A 57 -2.44 -18.08 8.81
N ASN A 58 -2.67 -17.89 7.50
CA ASN A 58 -3.79 -17.10 6.99
C ASN A 58 -5.01 -17.98 6.68
N SER A 59 -6.21 -17.51 7.01
CA SER A 59 -7.51 -18.05 6.61
C SER A 59 -8.22 -17.20 5.54
N ARG A 60 -7.75 -15.97 5.31
CA ARG A 60 -8.15 -15.11 4.19
C ARG A 60 -7.01 -14.98 3.20
N SER A 61 -7.33 -14.73 1.93
CA SER A 61 -6.33 -14.40 0.91
C SER A 61 -5.69 -13.03 1.18
N ILE A 62 -4.50 -12.80 0.62
CA ILE A 62 -3.81 -11.51 0.72
C ILE A 62 -4.66 -10.34 0.18
N ALA A 63 -5.43 -10.58 -0.89
CA ALA A 63 -6.33 -9.60 -1.46
C ALA A 63 -7.53 -9.29 -0.54
N GLU A 64 -8.13 -10.30 0.08
CA GLU A 64 -9.20 -10.10 1.08
C GLU A 64 -8.68 -9.36 2.32
N THR A 65 -7.44 -9.66 2.74
CA THR A 65 -6.76 -8.93 3.82
C THR A 65 -6.59 -7.45 3.46
N LEU A 66 -6.06 -7.15 2.28
CA LEU A 66 -5.90 -5.78 1.80
C LEU A 66 -7.25 -5.06 1.69
N GLN A 67 -8.27 -5.71 1.11
CA GLN A 67 -9.61 -5.15 0.98
C GLN A 67 -10.20 -4.75 2.34
N TRP A 68 -9.97 -5.56 3.38
CA TRP A 68 -10.40 -5.26 4.75
C TRP A 68 -9.73 -4.00 5.31
N TYR A 69 -8.41 -3.86 5.14
CA TYR A 69 -7.70 -2.63 5.52
C TYR A 69 -8.29 -1.42 4.78
N LEU A 70 -8.42 -1.50 3.46
CA LEU A 70 -8.87 -0.37 2.64
C LEU A 70 -10.32 0.04 2.91
N TYR A 71 -11.17 -0.89 3.36
CA TYR A 71 -12.52 -0.56 3.79
C TYR A 71 -12.53 0.38 5.01
N LYS A 72 -11.65 0.15 6.00
CA LYS A 72 -11.50 1.05 7.16
C LYS A 72 -11.04 2.45 6.76
N HIS A 73 -10.21 2.55 5.72
CA HIS A 73 -9.61 3.80 5.25
C HIS A 73 -10.26 4.39 4.00
N GLN A 74 -11.48 3.96 3.63
CA GLN A 74 -12.17 4.39 2.41
C GLN A 74 -12.31 5.92 2.26
N GLY A 75 -12.37 6.64 3.39
CA GLY A 75 -12.44 8.11 3.42
C GLY A 75 -11.18 8.82 2.91
N THR A 76 -10.01 8.18 2.98
CA THR A 76 -8.72 8.72 2.50
C THR A 76 -8.08 7.87 1.41
N TYR A 77 -8.76 6.84 0.91
CA TYR A 77 -8.27 5.97 -0.15
C TYR A 77 -8.80 6.43 -1.51
N LEU A 78 -7.94 6.59 -2.51
CA LEU A 78 -8.32 6.76 -3.91
C LEU A 78 -8.10 5.45 -4.67
N ARG A 79 -9.17 4.68 -4.85
CA ARG A 79 -9.16 3.49 -5.73
C ARG A 79 -9.19 3.94 -7.18
N THR A 80 -8.12 3.67 -7.93
CA THR A 80 -8.04 4.02 -9.36
C THR A 80 -7.03 3.13 -10.07
N ASN A 81 -7.37 2.77 -11.32
CA ASN A 81 -6.45 2.16 -12.28
C ASN A 81 -6.08 3.15 -13.41
N ASN A 82 -6.63 4.37 -13.37
CA ASN A 82 -6.32 5.44 -14.30
C ASN A 82 -5.05 6.17 -13.84
N ARG A 83 -4.05 6.24 -14.72
CA ARG A 83 -2.77 6.93 -14.48
C ARG A 83 -2.83 8.44 -14.71
N ASP A 84 -3.88 8.94 -15.37
CA ASP A 84 -4.13 10.38 -15.57
C ASP A 84 -4.75 11.00 -14.31
N ILE A 85 -4.05 10.92 -13.20
CA ILE A 85 -4.45 11.48 -11.91
C ILE A 85 -3.89 12.90 -11.80
N ASN A 86 -4.76 13.87 -11.55
CA ASN A 86 -4.33 15.22 -11.21
C ASN A 86 -4.36 15.45 -9.70
N LEU A 87 -3.67 16.48 -9.22
CA LEU A 87 -3.66 16.82 -7.80
C LEU A 87 -5.05 17.19 -7.25
N GLY A 88 -5.98 17.63 -8.11
CA GLY A 88 -7.36 17.92 -7.69
C GLY A 88 -8.08 16.68 -7.17
N SER A 89 -7.94 15.53 -7.84
CA SER A 89 -8.55 14.27 -7.39
C SER A 89 -7.75 13.55 -6.29
N ALA A 90 -6.44 13.78 -6.22
CA ALA A 90 -5.55 13.10 -5.26
C ALA A 90 -5.47 13.76 -3.87
N ARG A 91 -5.82 15.05 -3.74
CA ARG A 91 -5.78 15.80 -2.47
C ARG A 91 -6.57 15.09 -1.36
N GLY A 92 -5.94 14.95 -0.20
CA GLY A 92 -6.50 14.27 0.98
C GLY A 92 -6.63 12.75 0.81
N LYS A 93 -6.04 12.18 -0.24
CA LYS A 93 -6.09 10.75 -0.53
C LYS A 93 -4.71 10.12 -0.62
N PHE A 94 -4.64 8.84 -0.31
CA PHE A 94 -3.53 7.99 -0.68
C PHE A 94 -3.87 7.13 -1.90
N ILE A 95 -2.84 6.78 -2.66
CA ILE A 95 -2.89 5.93 -3.85
C ILE A 95 -1.87 4.81 -3.66
N ILE A 96 -2.24 3.59 -4.07
CA ILE A 96 -1.38 2.41 -4.02
C ILE A 96 -0.73 2.21 -5.38
N LEU A 97 0.58 1.96 -5.39
CA LEU A 97 1.27 1.30 -6.49
C LEU A 97 1.35 -0.20 -6.18
N SER A 98 0.59 -1.03 -6.89
CA SER A 98 0.52 -2.47 -6.64
C SER A 98 1.74 -3.19 -7.21
N ASP A 99 2.46 -3.93 -6.38
CA ASP A 99 3.61 -4.75 -6.77
C ASP A 99 3.41 -6.22 -6.38
N ASN A 100 2.24 -6.73 -6.74
CA ASN A 100 1.78 -8.12 -6.67
C ASN A 100 0.49 -8.18 -7.51
N TYR A 101 0.33 -9.20 -8.36
CA TYR A 101 -0.85 -9.32 -9.24
C TYR A 101 -2.18 -9.39 -8.45
N GLN A 102 -2.15 -9.92 -7.22
CA GLN A 102 -3.32 -9.95 -6.33
C GLN A 102 -3.72 -8.56 -5.82
N PHE A 103 -2.84 -7.56 -5.97
CA PHE A 103 -3.08 -6.17 -5.59
C PHE A 103 -3.53 -5.26 -6.75
N ASP A 104 -3.54 -5.76 -7.99
CA ASP A 104 -3.77 -4.94 -9.18
C ASP A 104 -5.15 -4.26 -9.24
N SER A 105 -6.15 -4.80 -8.54
CA SER A 105 -7.47 -4.18 -8.46
C SER A 105 -7.59 -3.05 -7.43
N PHE A 106 -6.51 -2.77 -6.68
CA PHE A 106 -6.48 -1.81 -5.57
C PHE A 106 -5.64 -0.57 -5.85
N GLY A 107 -5.10 -0.41 -7.06
CA GLY A 107 -4.28 0.75 -7.39
C GLY A 107 -3.64 0.67 -8.76
N LEU A 108 -2.63 1.50 -8.96
CA LEU A 108 -1.87 1.53 -10.20
C LEU A 108 -0.80 0.44 -10.16
N GLN A 109 -0.71 -0.40 -11.18
CA GLN A 109 0.32 -1.44 -11.24
C GLN A 109 1.72 -0.82 -11.26
N TYR A 110 2.54 -1.07 -10.25
CA TYR A 110 3.89 -0.50 -10.12
C TYR A 110 4.73 -0.77 -11.38
N GLY A 111 4.73 -2.01 -11.87
CA GLY A 111 5.49 -2.46 -13.05
C GLY A 111 5.11 -1.81 -14.39
N GLN A 112 3.99 -1.06 -14.46
CA GLN A 112 3.61 -0.27 -15.65
C GLN A 112 4.23 1.15 -15.63
N SER A 113 5.11 1.43 -14.68
CA SER A 113 5.79 2.74 -14.55
C SER A 113 7.17 2.70 -15.20
N ASN A 114 7.73 3.85 -15.56
CA ASN A 114 9.13 3.95 -15.92
C ASN A 114 9.98 3.91 -14.63
N ILE A 115 10.69 2.80 -14.42
CA ILE A 115 11.40 2.51 -13.16
C ILE A 115 12.90 2.48 -13.42
N GLN A 116 13.64 3.31 -12.69
CA GLN A 116 15.08 3.16 -12.51
C GLN A 116 15.31 2.59 -11.11
N ASP A 117 15.67 1.31 -11.04
CA ASP A 117 15.91 0.57 -9.79
C ASP A 117 17.17 -0.30 -9.94
N ASN A 118 18.26 0.31 -10.42
CA ASN A 118 19.55 -0.37 -10.51
C ASN A 118 20.29 -0.26 -9.17
N TYR A 119 19.89 -1.09 -8.22
CA TYR A 119 20.37 -1.06 -6.83
C TYR A 119 21.74 -1.71 -6.61
N ASN A 120 22.34 -2.31 -7.65
CA ASN A 120 23.64 -3.02 -7.58
C ASN A 120 24.81 -2.24 -8.23
N LEU A 121 24.66 -0.93 -8.46
CA LEU A 121 25.70 -0.08 -9.06
C LEU A 121 26.63 0.57 -8.03
#